data_AF-A0A9J6G0X0-F1
#
_entry.id   AF-A0A9J6G0X0-F1
#
_cell.length_a   1.000
_cell.length_b   1.000
_cell.length_c   1.000
_cell.angle_alpha   90.00
_cell.angle_beta   90.00
_cell.angle_gamma   90.00
#
_symmetry.space_group_name_H-M   'P 1'
#
loop_
_entity.id
_entity.type
_entity.pdbx_description
1 polymer ?
#
loop_
_entity_poly.entity_id
_entity_poly.type
_entity_poly.pdbx_seq_one_letter_code
_entity_poly.pdbx_strand_id
1 'polypeptide(L)'
;MRIVATAAFIPYPLIYGALADASCLLWEDKCGERGACWLYDLPKFRFTVHGVTAALLVLGCLLQAPIVHYSGRVTQFYDDYAAVENQSWTPTSVPLNALPEKEDSNDDSIA
;
A
#
# COMPACT_ATOMS: atom_id res chain seq x y z
N MET A 1 -13.02 -2.35 8.32
CA MET A 1 -12.38 -1.69 7.17
C MET A 1 -11.95 -0.23 7.43
N ARG A 2 -12.63 0.57 8.29
CA ARG A 2 -12.25 1.97 8.51
C ARG A 2 -11.01 2.20 9.40
N ILE A 3 -10.76 1.33 10.38
CA ILE A 3 -9.65 1.47 11.35
C ILE A 3 -8.27 1.24 10.72
N VAL A 4 -8.17 0.29 9.78
CA VAL A 4 -6.89 -0.03 9.11
C VAL A 4 -6.40 1.13 8.24
N ALA A 5 -7.33 1.84 7.57
CA ALA A 5 -7.00 3.02 6.79
C ALA A 5 -6.49 4.16 7.68
N THR A 6 -7.21 4.50 8.76
CA THR A 6 -6.74 5.56 9.67
C THR A 6 -5.38 5.24 10.27
N ALA A 7 -5.13 4.01 10.71
CA ALA A 7 -3.82 3.61 11.25
C ALA A 7 -2.68 3.74 10.22
N ALA A 8 -2.95 3.57 8.93
CA ALA A 8 -1.97 3.78 7.86
C ALA A 8 -1.75 5.26 7.51
N PHE A 9 -2.76 6.12 7.68
CA PHE A 9 -2.68 7.55 7.35
C PHE A 9 -2.25 8.46 8.51
N ILE A 10 -2.46 8.05 9.77
CA ILE A 10 -2.05 8.79 10.98
C ILE A 10 -0.53 8.97 11.14
N PRO A 11 0.37 8.01 10.80
CA PRO A 11 1.79 8.19 11.06
C PRO A 11 2.39 9.34 10.25
N TYR A 12 1.88 9.62 9.05
CA TYR A 12 2.36 10.71 8.21
C TYR A 12 2.22 12.09 8.90
N PRO A 13 1.01 12.60 9.23
CA PRO A 13 0.88 13.89 9.88
C PRO A 13 1.55 13.95 11.26
N LEU A 14 1.65 12.83 12.00
CA LEU A 14 2.37 12.79 13.28
C LEU A 14 3.87 13.03 13.10
N ILE A 15 4.50 12.33 12.15
CA ILE A 15 5.93 12.48 11.87
C ILE A 15 6.22 13.90 11.41
N TYR A 16 5.49 14.39 10.40
CA TYR A 16 5.73 15.73 9.85
C TYR A 16 5.39 16.85 10.85
N GLY A 17 4.40 16.65 11.73
CA GLY A 17 4.13 17.54 12.86
C GLY A 17 5.30 17.59 13.84
N ALA A 18 5.85 16.44 14.24
CA ALA A 18 7.01 16.38 15.12
C ALA A 18 8.27 17.03 14.50
N LEU A 19 8.45 16.91 13.17
CA LEU A 19 9.53 17.60 12.47
C LEU A 19 9.38 19.12 12.51
N ALA A 20 8.16 19.63 12.34
CA ALA A 20 7.87 21.06 12.46
C ALA A 20 8.18 21.53 13.89
N ASP A 21 7.69 20.83 14.92
CA ASP A 21 7.95 21.16 16.32
C ASP A 21 9.44 21.13 16.66
N ALA A 22 10.20 20.17 16.12
CA ALA A 22 11.65 20.05 16.32
C ALA A 22 12.47 21.17 15.68
N SER A 23 11.88 21.91 14.73
CA SER A 23 12.49 23.08 14.08
C SER A 23 12.08 24.40 14.72
N CYS A 24 11.22 24.40 15.74
CA CYS A 24 10.81 25.63 16.40
C CYS A 24 11.95 26.26 17.20
N LEU A 25 12.16 27.56 16.99
CA LEU A 25 13.09 28.40 17.72
C LEU A 25 12.39 29.19 18.84
N LEU A 26 11.16 29.66 18.58
CA LEU A 26 10.40 30.47 19.53
C LEU A 26 8.96 29.96 19.65
N TRP A 27 8.63 29.46 20.83
CA TRP A 27 7.29 29.05 21.21
C TRP A 27 6.49 30.22 21.74
N GLU A 28 5.20 30.27 21.40
CA GLU A 28 4.24 31.10 22.11
C GLU A 28 4.06 30.59 23.55
N ASP A 29 4.05 31.51 24.51
CA ASP A 29 3.65 31.24 25.88
C ASP A 29 2.43 32.09 26.21
N LYS A 30 1.32 31.44 26.58
CA LYS A 30 0.12 32.12 27.05
C LYS A 30 -0.22 31.56 28.43
N CYS A 31 -0.10 32.42 29.43
CA CYS A 31 -0.38 32.06 30.83
C CYS A 31 0.45 30.86 31.33
N GLY A 32 1.69 30.68 30.85
CA GLY A 32 2.55 29.56 31.22
C GLY A 32 2.27 28.25 30.47
N GLU A 33 1.34 28.25 29.50
CA GLU A 33 1.11 27.13 28.61
C GLU A 33 1.76 27.37 27.24
N ARG A 34 2.37 26.31 26.71
CA ARG A 34 3.02 26.32 25.39
C ARG A 34 1.96 26.29 24.28
N GLY A 35 1.94 27.36 23.49
CA GLY A 35 1.06 27.55 22.34
C GLY A 35 1.72 27.20 21.01
N ALA A 36 1.33 27.91 19.95
CA ALA A 36 1.88 27.71 18.62
C ALA A 36 3.33 28.21 18.51
N CYS A 37 4.12 27.65 17.59
CA CYS A 37 5.45 28.18 17.30
C CYS A 37 5.37 29.38 16.35
N TRP A 38 6.11 30.45 16.67
CA TRP A 38 6.14 31.69 15.89
C TRP A 38 7.28 31.73 14.87
N LEU A 39 8.43 31.16 15.25
CA LEU A 39 9.63 31.20 14.43
C LEU A 39 10.27 29.81 14.31
N TYR A 40 10.47 29.38 13.07
CA TYR A 40 11.08 28.10 12.74
C TYR A 40 12.46 28.30 12.11
N ASP A 41 13.39 27.41 12.44
CA ASP A 41 14.69 27.29 11.78
C ASP A 41 14.49 26.69 10.38
N LEU A 42 14.50 27.56 9.37
CA LEU A 42 14.18 27.17 8.00
C LEU A 42 15.21 26.18 7.39
N PRO A 43 16.53 26.38 7.51
CA PRO A 43 17.51 25.39 7.08
C PRO A 43 17.29 24.02 7.73
N LYS A 44 17.16 23.98 9.06
CA LYS A 44 16.97 22.72 9.80
C LYS A 44 15.68 22.04 9.37
N PHE A 45 14.57 22.78 9.32
CA PHE A 45 13.28 22.28 8.87
C PHE A 45 13.40 21.66 7.48
N ARG A 46 13.94 22.40 6.51
CA ARG A 46 14.03 21.96 5.10
C ARG A 46 14.84 20.68 4.96
N PHE A 47 15.99 20.57 5.63
CA PHE A 47 16.81 19.36 5.59
C PHE A 47 16.14 18.18 6.28
N THR A 48 15.46 18.39 7.41
CA THR A 48 14.79 17.28 8.11
C THR A 48 13.59 16.77 7.32
N VAL A 49 12.71 17.63 6.79
CA VAL A 49 11.55 17.15 6.01
C VAL A 49 11.98 16.44 4.73
N HIS A 50 12.91 17.00 3.97
CA HIS A 50 13.38 16.32 2.76
C HIS A 50 14.19 15.06 3.07
N GLY A 51 15.02 15.08 4.11
CA GLY A 51 15.81 13.92 4.54
C GLY A 51 14.94 12.75 4.97
N VAL A 52 13.92 12.99 5.81
CA VAL A 52 12.97 11.95 6.24
C VAL A 52 12.15 11.43 5.06
N THR A 53 11.68 12.33 4.18
CA THR A 53 10.95 11.92 2.97
C THR A 53 11.80 11.00 2.09
N ALA A 54 13.05 11.38 1.83
CA ALA A 54 13.98 10.58 1.04
C ALA A 54 14.26 9.22 1.70
N ALA A 55 14.46 9.19 3.03
CA ALA A 55 14.69 7.95 3.76
C ALA A 55 13.49 6.99 3.70
N LEU A 56 12.26 7.50 3.88
CA LEU A 56 11.03 6.72 3.75
C LEU A 56 10.85 6.18 2.33
N LEU A 57 11.17 6.98 1.31
CA LEU A 57 11.13 6.55 -0.08
C LEU A 57 12.14 5.43 -0.35
N VAL A 58 13.39 5.60 0.09
CA VAL A 58 14.44 4.56 -0.03
C VAL A 58 14.00 3.28 0.68
N LEU A 59 13.49 3.37 1.90
CA LEU A 59 12.94 2.21 2.61
C LEU A 59 11.82 1.55 1.81
N GLY A 60 10.89 2.33 1.26
CA GLY A 60 9.82 1.81 0.40
C GLY A 60 10.36 1.07 -0.83
N CYS A 61 11.38 1.63 -1.50
CA CYS A 61 12.05 0.97 -2.62
C CYS A 61 12.74 -0.33 -2.18
N LEU A 62 13.42 -0.33 -1.03
CA LEU A 62 14.08 -1.52 -0.48
C LEU A 62 13.08 -2.61 -0.12
N LEU A 63 11.91 -2.26 0.42
CA LEU A 63 10.85 -3.22 0.73
C LEU A 63 10.18 -3.78 -0.52
N GLN A 64 10.12 -3.00 -1.61
CA GLN A 64 9.62 -3.45 -2.90
C GLN A 64 10.64 -4.25 -3.70
N ALA A 65 11.94 -4.02 -3.51
CA ALA A 65 13.00 -4.65 -4.28
C ALA A 65 12.98 -6.20 -4.25
N PRO A 66 12.76 -6.89 -3.11
CA PRO A 66 12.58 -8.34 -3.10
C PRO A 66 11.41 -8.80 -3.95
N ILE A 67 10.26 -8.13 -3.87
CA ILE A 67 9.06 -8.48 -4.65
C ILE A 67 9.37 -8.39 -6.14
N VAL A 68 10.04 -7.32 -6.56
CA VAL A 68 10.47 -7.12 -7.95
C VAL A 68 11.51 -8.17 -8.35
N HIS A 69 12.46 -8.50 -7.47
CA HIS A 69 13.50 -9.49 -7.75
C HIS A 69 12.95 -10.91 -7.90
N TYR A 70 11.97 -11.27 -7.07
CA TYR A 70 11.29 -12.56 -7.13
C TYR A 70 10.09 -12.56 -8.09
N SER A 71 9.85 -11.47 -8.82
CA SER A 71 8.68 -11.31 -9.68
C SER A 71 8.59 -12.41 -10.75
N GLY A 72 9.71 -12.90 -11.26
CA GLY A 72 9.75 -14.01 -12.23
C GLY A 72 9.06 -15.29 -11.74
N ARG A 73 9.00 -15.51 -10.41
CA ARG A 73 8.26 -16.65 -9.83
C ARG A 73 6.75 -16.47 -9.88
N VAL A 74 6.25 -15.23 -9.84
CA VAL A 74 4.81 -14.97 -9.88
C VAL A 74 4.29 -14.91 -11.31
N THR A 75 5.09 -14.45 -12.27
CA THR A 75 4.70 -14.41 -13.70
C THR A 75 4.43 -15.80 -14.26
N GLN A 76 5.16 -16.82 -13.80
CA GLN A 76 4.93 -18.20 -14.22
C GLN A 76 3.49 -18.67 -13.92
N PHE A 77 2.88 -18.21 -12.83
CA PHE A 77 1.46 -18.51 -12.56
C PHE A 77 0.54 -17.82 -13.57
N TYR A 78 0.85 -16.60 -14.02
CA TYR A 78 0.07 -15.88 -15.02
C TYR A 78 0.21 -16.47 -16.43
N ASP A 79 1.40 -16.94 -16.80
CA ASP A 79 1.65 -17.59 -18.10
C ASP A 79 0.88 -18.92 -18.22
N ASP A 80 0.74 -19.67 -17.12
CA ASP A 80 -0.09 -20.89 -17.07
C ASP A 80 -1.58 -20.58 -17.28
N TYR A 81 -2.09 -19.40 -16.86
CA TYR A 81 -3.44 -18.94 -17.19
C TYR A 81 -3.57 -18.50 -18.66
N ALA A 82 -2.55 -17.84 -19.21
CA ALA A 82 -2.55 -17.40 -20.61
C ALA A 82 -2.44 -18.57 -21.61
N ALA A 83 -1.78 -19.67 -21.23
CA ALA A 83 -1.77 -20.92 -22.00
C ALA A 83 -3.13 -21.64 -22.03
N VAL A 84 -3.99 -21.38 -21.04
CA VAL A 84 -5.38 -21.85 -21.03
C VAL A 84 -6.28 -20.88 -21.81
N GLU A 85 -6.03 -19.57 -21.75
CA GLU A 85 -6.79 -18.56 -22.51
C GLU A 85 -6.49 -18.59 -24.01
N ASN A 86 -5.24 -18.81 -24.43
CA ASN A 86 -4.88 -19.00 -25.84
C ASN A 86 -5.51 -20.28 -26.43
N GLN A 87 -5.95 -21.21 -25.57
CA GLN A 87 -6.76 -22.37 -25.91
C GLN A 87 -8.26 -22.12 -25.70
N SER A 88 -8.68 -21.05 -25.00
CA SER A 88 -10.09 -20.76 -24.73
C SER A 88 -10.88 -20.28 -25.95
N TRP A 89 -10.22 -19.87 -27.05
CA TRP A 89 -10.89 -19.69 -28.35
C TRP A 89 -10.95 -20.99 -29.17
N THR A 90 -10.39 -22.10 -28.68
CA THR A 90 -10.49 -23.42 -29.28
C THR A 90 -11.13 -24.39 -28.27
N PRO A 91 -12.41 -24.75 -28.41
CA PRO A 91 -13.08 -25.63 -27.46
C PRO A 91 -12.51 -27.06 -27.60
N THR A 92 -11.39 -27.39 -26.94
CA THR A 92 -10.93 -28.78 -26.82
C THR A 92 -10.08 -29.03 -25.56
N SER A 93 -10.64 -29.89 -24.69
CA SER A 93 -10.03 -30.77 -23.69
C SER A 93 -9.40 -30.19 -22.40
N VAL A 94 -10.24 -29.69 -21.51
CA VAL A 94 -10.07 -30.00 -20.07
C VAL A 94 -10.78 -31.34 -19.81
N PRO A 95 -10.13 -32.36 -19.21
CA PRO A 95 -10.81 -33.62 -18.89
C PRO A 95 -11.95 -33.35 -17.90
N LEU A 96 -13.15 -33.81 -18.26
CA LEU A 96 -14.40 -33.60 -17.52
C LEU A 96 -14.34 -34.04 -16.04
N ASN A 97 -13.37 -34.88 -15.69
CA ASN A 97 -13.21 -35.47 -14.36
C ASN A 97 -12.44 -34.56 -13.38
N ALA A 98 -11.91 -33.41 -13.84
CA ALA A 98 -11.08 -32.49 -13.04
C ALA A 98 -11.76 -31.15 -12.71
N LEU A 99 -12.98 -30.91 -13.20
CA LEU A 99 -13.79 -29.80 -12.74
C LEU A 99 -14.42 -30.19 -11.40
N PRO A 100 -14.42 -29.34 -10.35
CA PRO A 100 -15.32 -29.57 -9.22
C PRO A 100 -16.73 -29.69 -9.78
N GLU A 101 -17.46 -30.76 -9.40
CA GLU A 101 -18.88 -30.91 -9.72
C GLU A 101 -19.57 -29.60 -9.35
N LYS A 102 -19.91 -28.79 -10.35
CA LYS A 102 -20.92 -27.77 -10.20
C LYS A 102 -22.20 -28.56 -10.01
N GLU A 103 -22.65 -28.64 -8.77
CA GLU A 103 -24.03 -28.98 -8.42
C GLU A 103 -24.92 -27.94 -9.12
N ASP A 104 -25.20 -28.16 -10.41
CA ASP A 104 -26.37 -27.62 -11.06
C ASP A 104 -27.53 -28.50 -10.60
N SER A 105 -28.11 -28.10 -9.46
CA SER A 105 -29.47 -28.46 -9.12
C SER A 105 -30.38 -27.89 -10.21
N ASN A 106 -30.58 -28.69 -11.26
CA ASN A 106 -31.47 -28.41 -12.36
C ASN A 106 -32.91 -28.72 -11.93
N ASP A 107 -33.81 -27.87 -12.39
CA ASP A 107 -35.26 -28.02 -12.45
C ASP A 107 -36.04 -28.18 -11.14
N ASP A 108 -36.87 -27.17 -10.86
CA ASP A 108 -38.31 -27.43 -10.91
C ASP A 108 -39.00 -26.39 -11.81
N SER A 109 -39.26 -26.82 -13.04
CA SER A 109 -40.61 -27.07 -13.53
C SER A 109 -41.63 -25.94 -13.44
N ILE A 110 -42.05 -25.50 -14.64
CA ILE A 110 -43.35 -24.91 -14.93
C ILE A 110 -44.49 -25.55 -14.11
N ALA A 111 -45.17 -24.71 -13.31
CA ALA A 111 -46.62 -24.75 -13.05
C ALA A 111 -47.08 -23.38 -12.54
#